data_AF-A0A958LVC3-F1
#
_entry.id   AF-A0A958LVC3-F1
#
_cell.length_a   1.000
_cell.length_b   1.000
_cell.length_c   1.000
_cell.angle_alpha   90.00
_cell.angle_beta   90.00
_cell.angle_gamma   90.00
#
_symmetry.space_group_name_H-M   'P 1'
#
loop_
_entity.id
_entity.type
_entity.pdbx_description
1 polymer ?
#
loop_
_entity_poly.entity_id
_entity_poly.type
_entity_poly.pdbx_seq_one_letter_code
_entity_poly.pdbx_strand_id
1 'polypeptide(L)'
;DQEAFYKIYSDFYEQLVRISKDEKNNNLTELAAQIKIEDASSVLRKDLIQNSKKQINKFSEELKLKGMNCAAIKPDQPSDTTPVKPPTESPSKPDAGSDIPSETPSKPVSAIKKAMEKVLAVSYQSCEVLKLKPITAEIPPLEGVKEDCCYPDGIGKLRTIASLKEVQQTHYYLQSPMTGDQCFAVRSHPLIYDYGGRPSYTSGTLGKLNFFKNNGGTNVLGYDCSALVYTVLLGGGFRLKPNKPFVASDVIAAQSRQFINPENNGWSCLKKITMTPTQNLEVGDIASLNGHVVMVYSVGKDPFGIEKLDNCDLVSVNDFDFSIFQSSPSKDGIGINVYEARDYLKTSDKMANIFIDYAKNACLSRKLNKEIQLQRTEYSIIRHQDTGDCMTNPVAFEHESCVVGSCI
;
A
#
# COMPACT_ATOMS: atom_id res chain seq x y z
N ASP A 1 23.43 21.33 25.69
CA ASP A 1 22.39 20.94 24.71
C ASP A 1 22.84 19.77 23.85
N GLN A 2 24.02 19.83 23.25
CA GLN A 2 24.60 18.68 22.53
C GLN A 2 24.73 17.42 23.42
N GLU A 3 25.18 17.56 24.66
CA GLU A 3 25.27 16.45 25.62
C GLU A 3 23.90 15.87 26.00
N ALA A 4 22.89 16.74 26.21
CA ALA A 4 21.53 16.31 26.51
C ALA A 4 20.87 15.60 25.32
N PHE A 5 21.09 16.11 24.10
CA PHE A 5 20.65 15.44 22.88
C PHE A 5 21.35 14.08 22.69
N TYR A 6 22.67 14.04 22.90
CA TYR A 6 23.45 12.79 22.82
C TYR A 6 22.93 11.75 23.82
N LYS A 7 22.58 12.17 25.04
CA LYS A 7 21.97 11.29 26.03
C LYS A 7 20.63 10.72 25.57
N ILE A 8 19.74 11.55 25.02
CA ILE A 8 18.43 11.09 24.49
C ILE A 8 18.63 10.10 23.34
N TYR A 9 19.56 10.41 22.44
CA TYR A 9 19.91 9.51 21.34
C TYR A 9 20.48 8.18 21.86
N SER A 10 21.38 8.22 22.84
CA SER A 10 21.96 7.03 23.46
C SER A 10 20.90 6.17 24.14
N ASP A 11 20.01 6.78 24.94
CA ASP A 11 18.91 6.09 25.61
C ASP A 11 17.94 5.45 24.61
N PHE A 12 17.65 6.14 23.50
CA PHE A 12 16.84 5.62 22.40
C PHE A 12 17.53 4.42 21.71
N TYR A 13 18.81 4.56 21.41
CA TYR A 13 19.61 3.51 20.78
C TYR A 13 19.72 2.27 21.67
N GLU A 14 19.94 2.41 22.97
CA GLU A 14 19.98 1.27 23.91
C GLU A 14 18.63 0.54 23.98
N GLN A 15 17.52 1.28 23.97
CA GLN A 15 16.20 0.67 23.91
C GLN A 15 15.94 -0.04 22.58
N LEU A 16 16.39 0.53 21.46
CA LEU A 16 16.36 -0.15 20.16
C LEU A 16 17.16 -1.45 20.18
N VAL A 17 18.35 -1.46 20.77
CA VAL A 17 19.17 -2.68 20.93
C VAL A 17 18.44 -3.72 21.78
N ARG A 18 17.71 -3.31 22.81
CA ARG A 18 16.90 -4.22 23.62
C ARG A 18 15.75 -4.83 22.81
N ILE A 19 14.97 -4.00 22.13
CA ILE A 19 13.85 -4.46 21.28
C ILE A 19 14.36 -5.35 20.15
N SER A 20 15.49 -5.00 19.55
CA SER A 20 16.17 -5.82 18.53
C SER A 20 16.43 -7.25 19.01
N LYS A 21 16.87 -7.43 20.26
CA LYS A 21 17.07 -8.76 20.86
C LYS A 21 15.74 -9.48 21.09
N ASP A 22 14.76 -8.78 21.66
CA ASP A 22 13.47 -9.37 22.02
C ASP A 22 12.66 -9.76 20.76
N GLU A 23 12.73 -8.95 19.70
CA GLU A 23 12.03 -9.16 18.43
C GLU A 23 12.88 -9.91 17.39
N LYS A 24 14.11 -10.31 17.75
CA LYS A 24 15.07 -10.99 16.86
C LYS A 24 15.32 -10.23 15.54
N ASN A 25 15.27 -8.90 15.59
CA ASN A 25 15.55 -8.03 14.44
C ASN A 25 16.88 -7.31 14.63
N ASN A 26 17.93 -7.75 13.93
CA ASN A 26 19.27 -7.18 14.06
C ASN A 26 19.46 -5.84 13.31
N ASN A 27 18.48 -5.38 12.53
CA ASN A 27 18.55 -4.14 11.76
C ASN A 27 17.99 -2.96 12.57
N LEU A 28 18.86 -2.34 13.38
CA LEU A 28 18.47 -1.21 14.25
C LEU A 28 17.94 0.00 13.48
N THR A 29 18.42 0.24 12.27
CA THR A 29 17.97 1.36 11.42
C THR A 29 16.53 1.14 10.93
N GLU A 30 16.24 -0.08 10.48
CA GLU A 30 14.88 -0.48 10.10
C GLU A 30 13.95 -0.43 11.31
N LEU A 31 14.40 -0.91 12.46
CA LEU A 31 13.63 -0.87 13.71
C LEU A 31 13.33 0.58 14.13
N ALA A 32 14.34 1.44 14.14
CA ALA A 32 14.21 2.87 14.44
C ALA A 32 13.21 3.57 13.51
N ALA A 33 13.20 3.16 12.24
CA ALA A 33 12.31 3.72 11.26
C ALA A 33 10.87 3.21 11.38
N GLN A 34 10.67 1.93 11.69
CA GLN A 34 9.36 1.36 12.06
C GLN A 34 8.74 2.09 13.25
N ILE A 35 9.57 2.52 14.21
CA ILE A 35 9.14 3.27 15.39
C ILE A 35 8.71 4.71 15.07
N LYS A 36 9.17 5.31 13.94
CA LYS A 36 8.69 6.64 13.50
C LYS A 36 7.19 6.66 13.17
N ILE A 37 6.63 5.57 12.63
CA ILE A 37 5.18 5.46 12.39
C ILE A 37 4.52 4.93 13.65
N GLU A 38 4.60 5.67 14.76
CA GLU A 38 3.81 5.49 16.00
C GLU A 38 3.36 4.03 16.27
N ASP A 39 4.27 3.08 16.09
CA ASP A 39 3.94 1.67 15.95
C ASP A 39 3.67 1.09 17.33
N ALA A 40 2.39 1.08 17.71
CA ALA A 40 1.92 0.55 18.98
C ALA A 40 1.59 -0.96 18.91
N SER A 41 2.08 -1.68 17.88
CA SER A 41 1.78 -3.10 17.67
C SER A 41 2.31 -4.05 18.74
N SER A 42 3.25 -3.61 19.59
CA SER A 42 3.69 -4.33 20.78
C SER A 42 3.78 -3.39 21.99
N VAL A 43 3.65 -3.95 23.19
CA VAL A 43 3.81 -3.19 24.44
C VAL A 43 5.19 -2.54 24.49
N LEU A 44 6.24 -3.27 24.10
CA LEU A 44 7.61 -2.77 24.07
C LEU A 44 7.81 -1.59 23.11
N ARG A 45 7.27 -1.70 21.87
CA ARG A 45 7.35 -0.60 20.89
C ARG A 45 6.55 0.62 21.37
N LYS A 46 5.36 0.41 21.94
CA LYS A 46 4.53 1.47 22.53
C LYS A 46 5.25 2.18 23.67
N ASP A 47 5.89 1.43 24.56
CA ASP A 47 6.65 1.98 25.69
C ASP A 47 7.86 2.79 25.20
N LEU A 48 8.60 2.29 24.21
CA LEU A 48 9.71 3.04 23.59
C LEU A 48 9.23 4.35 22.96
N ILE A 49 8.12 4.32 22.20
CA ILE A 49 7.55 5.53 21.58
C ILE A 49 7.15 6.53 22.67
N GLN A 50 6.46 6.07 23.71
CA GLN A 50 6.03 6.93 24.81
C GLN A 50 7.22 7.52 25.58
N ASN A 51 8.24 6.72 25.86
CA ASN A 51 9.45 7.16 26.55
C ASN A 51 10.24 8.16 25.69
N SER A 52 10.42 7.88 24.41
CA SER A 52 11.09 8.78 23.45
C SER A 52 10.35 10.11 23.32
N LYS A 53 9.01 10.08 23.18
CA LYS A 53 8.17 11.30 23.17
C LYS A 53 8.34 12.10 24.45
N LYS A 54 8.34 11.44 25.62
CA LYS A 54 8.54 12.09 26.91
C LYS A 54 9.91 12.76 27.02
N GLN A 55 10.98 12.09 26.60
CA GLN A 55 12.34 12.63 26.62
C GLN A 55 12.51 13.81 25.65
N ILE A 56 12.00 13.70 24.42
CA ILE A 56 12.03 14.78 23.41
C ILE A 56 11.24 16.01 23.89
N ASN A 57 10.05 15.80 24.47
CA ASN A 57 9.25 16.90 24.99
C ASN A 57 9.94 17.61 26.17
N LYS A 58 10.56 16.85 27.08
CA LYS A 58 11.36 17.43 28.16
C LYS A 58 12.51 18.29 27.62
N PHE A 59 13.25 17.76 26.64
CA PHE A 59 14.34 18.49 25.99
C PHE A 59 13.86 19.74 25.26
N SER A 60 12.72 19.67 24.56
CA SER A 60 12.10 20.82 23.88
C SER A 60 11.73 21.93 24.88
N GLU A 61 11.16 21.59 26.04
CA GLU A 61 10.86 22.58 27.08
C GLU A 61 12.14 23.18 27.70
N GLU A 62 13.19 22.37 27.91
CA GLU A 62 14.50 22.87 28.37
C GLU A 62 15.13 23.85 27.36
N LEU A 63 14.99 23.60 26.05
CA LEU A 63 15.45 24.50 25.00
C LEU A 63 14.63 25.81 24.96
N LYS A 64 13.31 25.74 25.14
CA LYS A 64 12.45 26.93 25.24
C LYS A 64 12.85 27.83 26.41
N LEU A 65 13.15 27.27 27.57
CA LEU A 65 13.65 28.01 28.74
C LEU A 65 14.97 28.75 28.45
N LYS A 66 15.74 28.28 27.46
CA LYS A 66 16.97 28.91 26.98
C LYS A 66 16.76 29.86 25.79
N GLY A 67 15.51 30.20 25.47
CA GLY A 67 15.17 31.09 24.36
C GLY A 67 15.25 30.44 22.97
N MET A 68 15.43 29.12 22.88
CA MET A 68 15.40 28.39 21.62
C MET A 68 14.00 27.84 21.36
N ASN A 69 13.35 28.34 20.31
CA ASN A 69 11.97 27.95 20.00
C ASN A 69 11.96 26.68 19.15
N CYS A 70 11.83 25.52 19.79
CA CYS A 70 11.54 24.26 19.10
C CYS A 70 10.02 24.06 19.02
N ALA A 71 9.51 23.68 17.85
CA ALA A 71 8.10 23.30 17.72
C ALA A 71 7.82 22.09 18.64
N ALA A 72 6.98 22.29 19.67
CA ALA A 72 6.63 21.20 20.58
C ALA A 72 5.80 20.14 19.84
N ILE A 73 6.13 18.87 20.07
CA ILE A 73 5.31 17.75 19.60
C ILE A 73 4.11 17.64 20.54
N LYS A 74 2.99 18.27 20.17
CA LYS A 74 1.75 18.17 20.95
C LYS A 74 1.22 16.72 20.88
N PRO A 75 0.84 16.09 22.01
CA PRO A 75 0.05 14.87 21.97
C PRO A 75 -1.31 15.22 21.33
N ASP A 76 -1.64 14.50 20.26
CA ASP A 76 -2.82 14.60 19.40
C ASP A 76 -3.90 15.60 19.88
N GLN A 77 -3.80 16.85 19.43
CA GLN A 77 -4.92 17.81 19.42
C GLN A 77 -5.25 18.13 17.96
N PRO A 78 -6.54 18.17 17.58
CA PRO A 78 -6.96 18.54 16.24
C PRO A 78 -6.53 19.98 15.96
N SER A 79 -5.81 20.15 14.84
CA SER A 79 -5.34 21.43 14.36
C SER A 79 -6.49 22.16 13.68
N ASP A 80 -6.97 23.25 14.29
CA ASP A 80 -7.84 24.25 13.64
C ASP A 80 -7.05 24.99 12.55
N THR A 81 -7.04 24.42 11.35
CA THR A 81 -6.69 25.14 10.13
C THR A 81 -7.95 25.33 9.32
N THR A 82 -8.44 26.56 9.30
CA THR A 82 -9.59 26.99 8.51
C THR A 82 -9.27 26.80 7.02
N PRO A 83 -10.10 26.09 6.23
CA PRO A 83 -9.82 25.87 4.81
C PRO A 83 -9.97 27.17 4.01
N VAL A 84 -8.94 27.52 3.24
CA VAL A 84 -9.01 28.57 2.22
C VAL A 84 -9.85 28.05 1.05
N LYS A 85 -10.97 28.74 0.78
CA LYS A 85 -11.92 28.42 -0.29
C LYS A 85 -11.29 28.64 -1.68
N PRO A 86 -11.32 27.66 -2.61
CA PRO A 86 -10.89 27.88 -3.99
C PRO A 86 -11.87 28.79 -4.76
N PRO A 87 -11.39 29.56 -5.75
CA PRO A 87 -12.25 30.41 -6.57
C PRO A 87 -13.17 29.56 -7.44
N THR A 88 -14.44 29.98 -7.49
CA THR A 88 -15.50 29.33 -8.26
C THR A 88 -15.49 29.89 -9.67
N GLU A 89 -15.01 29.11 -10.64
CA GLU A 89 -15.21 29.41 -12.07
C GLU A 89 -16.57 28.88 -12.53
N SER A 90 -17.35 29.76 -13.19
CA SER A 90 -18.63 29.44 -13.81
C SER A 90 -18.41 28.77 -15.16
N PRO A 91 -19.08 27.64 -15.47
CA PRO A 91 -19.04 27.08 -16.80
C PRO A 91 -20.08 27.77 -17.70
N SER A 92 -19.60 28.33 -18.81
CA SER A 92 -20.38 28.79 -19.96
C SER A 92 -20.99 27.60 -20.71
N LYS A 93 -22.29 27.69 -21.02
CA LYS A 93 -23.06 26.77 -21.87
C LYS A 93 -22.45 26.65 -23.28
N PRO A 94 -22.35 25.44 -23.85
CA PRO A 94 -22.32 25.25 -25.30
C PRO A 94 -23.69 24.83 -25.84
N ASP A 95 -23.90 25.24 -27.09
CA ASP A 95 -25.09 25.12 -27.92
C ASP A 95 -25.49 23.68 -28.26
N ALA A 96 -26.79 23.55 -28.53
CA ALA A 96 -27.46 22.33 -28.95
C ALA A 96 -27.20 22.01 -30.43
N GLY A 97 -26.95 20.73 -30.71
CA GLY A 97 -27.20 20.15 -32.03
C GLY A 97 -26.09 19.25 -32.56
N SER A 98 -26.10 17.97 -32.17
CA SER A 98 -25.70 16.87 -33.05
C SER A 98 -26.12 15.54 -32.43
N ASP A 99 -27.08 14.85 -33.07
CA ASP A 99 -27.48 13.47 -32.73
C ASP A 99 -26.37 12.51 -33.14
N ILE A 100 -25.41 12.31 -32.23
CA ILE A 100 -24.44 11.22 -32.26
C ILE A 100 -24.88 10.24 -31.16
N PRO A 101 -24.85 8.90 -31.37
CA PRO A 101 -25.15 7.94 -30.32
C PRO A 101 -24.31 8.24 -29.09
N SER A 102 -24.96 8.74 -28.04
CA SER A 102 -24.32 9.11 -26.79
C SER A 102 -23.72 7.85 -26.18
N GLU A 103 -22.41 7.66 -26.34
CA GLU A 103 -21.64 6.76 -25.49
C GLU A 103 -21.97 7.18 -24.05
N THR A 104 -22.56 6.25 -23.29
CA THR A 104 -22.88 6.46 -21.89
C THR A 104 -21.61 6.96 -21.21
N PRO A 105 -21.61 8.14 -20.56
CA PRO A 105 -20.41 8.70 -19.96
C PRO A 105 -19.77 7.64 -19.06
N SER A 106 -18.57 7.16 -19.43
CA SER A 106 -17.85 6.20 -18.62
C SER A 106 -17.67 6.81 -17.23
N LYS A 107 -18.08 6.09 -16.18
CA LYS A 107 -17.92 6.58 -14.79
C LYS A 107 -16.47 7.04 -14.60
N PRO A 108 -16.24 8.22 -13.99
CA PRO A 108 -14.89 8.71 -13.78
C PRO A 108 -14.08 7.69 -12.98
N VAL A 109 -12.89 7.35 -13.48
CA VAL A 109 -11.95 6.44 -12.82
C VAL A 109 -11.57 7.00 -11.46
N SER A 110 -11.69 6.19 -10.40
CA SER A 110 -11.40 6.63 -9.02
C SER A 110 -9.94 7.05 -8.86
N ALA A 111 -9.66 8.03 -7.98
CA ALA A 111 -8.30 8.53 -7.77
C ALA A 111 -7.34 7.41 -7.30
N ILE A 112 -7.82 6.50 -6.44
CA ILE A 112 -7.02 5.37 -5.95
C ILE A 112 -6.68 4.39 -7.09
N LYS A 113 -7.55 4.22 -8.08
CA LYS A 113 -7.27 3.42 -9.27
C LYS A 113 -6.15 4.03 -10.09
N LYS A 114 -6.20 5.34 -10.33
CA LYS A 114 -5.12 6.06 -11.02
C LYS A 114 -3.79 5.94 -10.27
N ALA A 115 -3.81 5.95 -8.94
CA ALA A 115 -2.60 5.73 -8.13
C ALA A 115 -2.03 4.31 -8.32
N MET A 116 -2.87 3.27 -8.36
CA MET A 116 -2.43 1.90 -8.66
C MET A 116 -1.87 1.78 -10.09
N GLU A 117 -2.54 2.38 -11.07
CA GLU A 117 -2.09 2.43 -12.47
C GLU A 117 -0.75 3.15 -12.62
N LYS A 118 -0.59 4.30 -11.95
CA LYS A 118 0.67 5.03 -11.88
C LYS A 118 1.79 4.18 -11.31
N VAL A 119 1.58 3.49 -10.18
CA VAL A 119 2.59 2.60 -9.61
C VAL A 119 2.98 1.51 -10.61
N LEU A 120 1.98 0.82 -11.21
CA LEU A 120 2.23 -0.25 -12.16
C LEU A 120 3.00 0.24 -13.40
N ALA A 121 2.58 1.37 -13.98
CA ALA A 121 3.19 1.93 -15.17
C ALA A 121 4.61 2.47 -14.90
N VAL A 122 4.87 3.09 -13.75
CA VAL A 122 6.22 3.52 -13.36
C VAL A 122 7.12 2.32 -13.11
N SER A 123 6.68 1.31 -12.37
CA SER A 123 7.49 0.10 -12.08
C SER A 123 8.00 -0.60 -13.33
N TYR A 124 7.20 -0.60 -14.41
CA TYR A 124 7.57 -1.20 -15.70
C TYR A 124 7.97 -0.19 -16.78
N GLN A 125 8.04 1.11 -16.42
CA GLN A 125 8.40 2.21 -17.31
C GLN A 125 7.59 2.26 -18.61
N SER A 126 6.31 1.87 -18.58
CA SER A 126 5.46 1.77 -19.78
C SER A 126 3.98 1.82 -19.43
N CYS A 127 3.18 2.57 -20.19
CA CYS A 127 1.72 2.56 -20.10
C CYS A 127 1.08 1.30 -20.70
N GLU A 128 1.80 0.53 -21.55
CA GLU A 128 1.26 -0.65 -22.21
C GLU A 128 0.90 -1.75 -21.20
N VAL A 129 1.57 -1.79 -20.05
CA VAL A 129 1.26 -2.75 -18.97
C VAL A 129 -0.16 -2.58 -18.42
N LEU A 130 -0.75 -1.38 -18.54
CA LEU A 130 -2.11 -1.11 -18.09
C LEU A 130 -3.18 -1.70 -19.04
N LYS A 131 -2.79 -2.01 -20.28
CA LYS A 131 -3.65 -2.64 -21.28
C LYS A 131 -3.65 -4.16 -21.18
N LEU A 132 -2.69 -4.73 -20.46
CA LEU A 132 -2.62 -6.16 -20.22
C LEU A 132 -3.77 -6.59 -19.30
N LYS A 133 -4.30 -7.79 -19.57
CA LYS A 133 -5.33 -8.39 -18.71
C LYS A 133 -4.71 -8.78 -17.35
N PRO A 134 -5.51 -8.86 -16.28
CA PRO A 134 -5.05 -9.45 -15.04
C PRO A 134 -4.50 -10.86 -15.27
N ILE A 135 -3.48 -11.23 -14.49
CA ILE A 135 -2.87 -12.55 -14.53
C ILE A 135 -3.89 -13.61 -14.13
N THR A 136 -3.88 -14.75 -14.85
CA THR A 136 -4.77 -15.90 -14.60
C THR A 136 -3.96 -17.14 -14.25
N ALA A 137 -4.65 -18.23 -13.90
CA ALA A 137 -4.03 -19.54 -13.71
C ALA A 137 -3.28 -20.04 -14.97
N GLU A 138 -3.76 -19.68 -16.17
CA GLU A 138 -3.23 -20.13 -17.47
C GLU A 138 -1.89 -19.48 -17.86
N ILE A 139 -1.61 -18.28 -17.35
CA ILE A 139 -0.35 -17.59 -17.64
C ILE A 139 0.80 -18.34 -16.95
N PRO A 140 1.87 -18.76 -17.65
CA PRO A 140 2.97 -19.47 -17.02
C PRO A 140 3.62 -18.70 -15.86
N PRO A 141 4.16 -19.38 -14.84
CA PRO A 141 4.97 -18.74 -13.80
C PRO A 141 6.24 -18.08 -14.36
N LEU A 142 6.83 -17.17 -13.57
CA LEU A 142 8.13 -16.58 -13.87
C LEU A 142 9.26 -17.60 -13.70
N GLU A 143 10.15 -17.69 -14.68
CA GLU A 143 11.37 -18.50 -14.59
C GLU A 143 12.59 -17.63 -14.30
N GLY A 144 13.68 -18.25 -13.81
CA GLY A 144 14.95 -17.59 -13.53
C GLY A 144 15.04 -16.85 -12.19
N VAL A 145 14.00 -16.90 -11.36
CA VAL A 145 14.04 -16.45 -9.96
C VAL A 145 14.28 -17.63 -9.04
N LYS A 146 15.20 -17.47 -8.08
CA LYS A 146 15.52 -18.48 -7.08
C LYS A 146 15.17 -17.98 -5.69
N GLU A 147 14.59 -18.85 -4.88
CA GLU A 147 14.46 -18.62 -3.44
C GLU A 147 15.80 -18.88 -2.75
N ASP A 148 16.31 -17.86 -2.07
CA ASP A 148 17.48 -17.96 -1.20
C ASP A 148 17.05 -18.29 0.23
N CYS A 149 18.01 -18.27 1.16
CA CYS A 149 17.75 -18.53 2.58
C CYS A 149 16.66 -17.60 3.15
N CYS A 150 16.03 -18.05 4.23
CA CYS A 150 14.96 -17.31 4.89
C CYS A 150 15.48 -16.04 5.57
N TYR A 151 14.59 -15.06 5.75
CA TYR A 151 14.82 -13.97 6.70
C TYR A 151 15.11 -14.57 8.09
N PRO A 152 15.89 -13.91 8.96
CA PRO A 152 16.23 -14.45 10.29
C PRO A 152 15.03 -14.82 11.17
N ASP A 153 13.85 -14.26 10.88
CA ASP A 153 12.59 -14.56 11.56
C ASP A 153 11.92 -15.88 11.10
N GLY A 154 12.40 -16.48 10.00
CA GLY A 154 11.87 -17.70 9.39
C GLY A 154 10.51 -17.54 8.70
N ILE A 155 9.97 -16.32 8.58
CA ILE A 155 8.63 -16.06 8.05
C ILE A 155 8.68 -15.90 6.52
N GLY A 156 9.66 -15.13 6.04
CA GLY A 156 9.78 -14.78 4.63
C GLY A 156 10.97 -15.43 3.95
N LYS A 157 10.83 -15.66 2.64
CA LYS A 157 11.91 -16.11 1.76
C LYS A 157 12.45 -14.96 0.94
N LEU A 158 13.77 -14.82 0.96
CA LEU A 158 14.53 -13.94 0.09
C LEU A 158 14.57 -14.51 -1.32
N ARG A 159 14.63 -13.65 -2.35
CA ARG A 159 14.72 -14.08 -3.75
C ARG A 159 15.82 -13.37 -4.51
N THR A 160 16.49 -14.08 -5.41
CA THR A 160 17.44 -13.51 -6.37
C THR A 160 17.14 -13.91 -7.79
N ILE A 161 17.66 -13.15 -8.75
CA ILE A 161 17.59 -13.48 -10.18
C ILE A 161 18.77 -14.41 -10.50
N ALA A 162 18.49 -15.70 -10.62
CA ALA A 162 19.47 -16.71 -11.01
C ALA A 162 19.74 -16.73 -12.52
N SER A 163 18.73 -16.38 -13.34
CA SER A 163 18.85 -16.32 -14.80
C SER A 163 18.07 -15.11 -15.34
N LEU A 164 18.78 -14.02 -15.61
CA LEU A 164 18.17 -12.81 -16.18
C LEU A 164 17.52 -13.10 -17.54
N LYS A 165 18.11 -14.00 -18.33
CA LYS A 165 17.57 -14.40 -19.64
C LYS A 165 16.18 -15.05 -19.50
N GLU A 166 16.03 -16.01 -18.58
CA GLU A 166 14.74 -16.66 -18.32
C GLU A 166 13.70 -15.65 -17.81
N VAL A 167 14.10 -14.76 -16.90
CA VAL A 167 13.21 -13.68 -16.43
C VAL A 167 12.75 -12.81 -17.60
N GLN A 168 13.66 -12.36 -18.46
CA GLN A 168 13.32 -11.55 -19.63
C GLN A 168 12.37 -12.27 -20.61
N GLN A 169 12.45 -13.59 -20.70
CA GLN A 169 11.64 -14.41 -21.62
C GLN A 169 10.27 -14.80 -21.05
N THR A 170 10.13 -14.89 -19.73
CA THR A 170 8.92 -15.43 -19.09
C THR A 170 8.14 -14.40 -18.27
N HIS A 171 8.76 -13.28 -17.91
CA HIS A 171 8.12 -12.26 -17.09
C HIS A 171 6.99 -11.56 -17.85
N TYR A 172 5.76 -11.72 -17.36
CA TYR A 172 4.52 -11.26 -18.02
C TYR A 172 4.56 -9.80 -18.50
N TYR A 173 4.91 -8.87 -17.61
CA TYR A 173 4.95 -7.44 -17.93
C TYR A 173 6.19 -6.98 -18.71
N LEU A 174 7.23 -7.81 -18.83
CA LEU A 174 8.46 -7.45 -19.55
C LEU A 174 8.45 -7.92 -20.99
N GLN A 175 7.41 -8.60 -21.45
CA GLN A 175 7.35 -9.07 -22.85
C GLN A 175 7.14 -7.94 -23.85
N SER A 176 6.42 -6.89 -23.46
CA SER A 176 5.97 -5.81 -24.37
C SER A 176 6.29 -4.36 -23.96
N PRO A 177 7.05 -4.03 -22.89
CA PRO A 177 7.20 -2.63 -22.53
C PRO A 177 8.11 -1.94 -23.54
N MET A 178 7.54 -0.95 -24.24
CA MET A 178 8.34 0.09 -24.87
C MET A 178 8.91 0.96 -23.74
N THR A 179 10.20 0.86 -23.46
CA THR A 179 10.92 1.82 -22.62
C THR A 179 11.70 2.76 -23.52
N GLY A 180 11.58 4.07 -23.33
CA GLY A 180 12.40 5.03 -24.07
C GLY A 180 13.87 4.95 -23.65
N ASP A 181 14.78 5.39 -24.52
CA ASP A 181 16.22 5.26 -24.29
C ASP A 181 16.73 5.99 -23.03
N GLN A 182 16.03 7.06 -22.62
CA GLN A 182 16.33 7.81 -21.38
C GLN A 182 15.76 7.18 -20.10
N CYS A 183 14.99 6.09 -20.21
CA CYS A 183 14.28 5.48 -19.10
C CYS A 183 15.15 4.48 -18.37
N PHE A 184 14.75 4.10 -17.15
CA PHE A 184 15.44 3.01 -16.46
C PHE A 184 15.28 1.70 -17.23
N ALA A 185 16.37 0.98 -17.44
CA ALA A 185 16.40 -0.27 -18.21
C ALA A 185 15.79 -1.44 -17.41
N VAL A 186 14.47 -1.44 -17.22
CA VAL A 186 13.72 -2.44 -16.43
C VAL A 186 13.91 -3.87 -16.93
N ARG A 187 14.20 -4.08 -18.22
CA ARG A 187 14.52 -5.42 -18.74
C ARG A 187 15.85 -5.95 -18.24
N SER A 188 16.83 -5.09 -18.00
CA SER A 188 18.16 -5.46 -17.50
C SER A 188 18.21 -5.56 -15.98
N HIS A 189 17.28 -4.88 -15.30
CA HIS A 189 17.14 -4.87 -13.85
C HIS A 189 15.65 -5.01 -13.50
N PRO A 190 15.07 -6.21 -13.68
CA PRO A 190 13.65 -6.41 -13.48
C PRO A 190 13.31 -6.34 -11.99
N LEU A 191 12.18 -5.70 -11.68
CA LEU A 191 11.59 -5.74 -10.37
C LEU A 191 10.95 -7.12 -10.17
N ILE A 192 11.22 -7.75 -9.03
CA ILE A 192 10.60 -9.02 -8.63
C ILE A 192 9.99 -8.88 -7.23
N TYR A 193 9.20 -9.87 -6.83
CA TYR A 193 8.77 -9.95 -5.44
C TYR A 193 9.94 -10.38 -4.58
N ASP A 194 10.18 -9.65 -3.49
CA ASP A 194 11.17 -10.02 -2.50
C ASP A 194 10.65 -9.66 -1.10
N TYR A 195 10.75 -10.59 -0.17
CA TYR A 195 10.22 -10.38 1.17
C TYR A 195 11.03 -9.30 1.89
N GLY A 196 10.34 -8.30 2.43
CA GLY A 196 10.99 -7.12 3.01
C GLY A 196 11.59 -6.18 1.97
N GLY A 197 11.42 -6.44 0.66
CA GLY A 197 11.81 -5.55 -0.42
C GLY A 197 11.08 -4.21 -0.35
N ARG A 198 11.83 -3.11 -0.49
CA ARG A 198 11.29 -1.74 -0.40
C ARG A 198 11.97 -0.83 -1.41
N PRO A 199 11.25 0.15 -1.98
CA PRO A 199 11.89 1.19 -2.76
C PRO A 199 12.78 2.03 -1.84
N SER A 200 13.88 2.54 -2.39
CA SER A 200 14.61 3.61 -1.74
C SER A 200 13.83 4.93 -1.80
N TYR A 201 14.27 5.90 -1.00
CA TYR A 201 13.62 7.19 -0.91
C TYR A 201 14.61 8.32 -0.67
N THR A 202 14.21 9.54 -1.00
CA THR A 202 14.86 10.77 -0.54
C THR A 202 14.09 11.36 0.64
N SER A 203 14.82 11.93 1.60
CA SER A 203 14.24 12.49 2.82
C SER A 203 13.56 13.85 2.58
N GLY A 204 12.62 14.20 3.44
CA GLY A 204 11.97 15.50 3.48
C GLY A 204 10.54 15.50 2.92
N THR A 205 9.86 16.63 3.02
CA THR A 205 8.46 16.80 2.59
C THR A 205 8.27 16.73 1.08
N LEU A 206 9.34 16.93 0.30
CA LEU A 206 9.38 16.77 -1.15
C LEU A 206 10.19 15.53 -1.56
N GLY A 207 10.40 14.60 -0.62
CA GLY A 207 11.05 13.33 -0.87
C GLY A 207 10.33 12.55 -1.97
N LYS A 208 11.08 11.71 -2.67
CA LYS A 208 10.61 10.86 -3.76
C LYS A 208 10.84 9.40 -3.43
N LEU A 209 10.03 8.51 -4.01
CA LEU A 209 10.30 7.08 -4.03
C LEU A 209 11.08 6.70 -5.29
N ASN A 210 12.07 5.82 -5.15
CA ASN A 210 12.81 5.27 -6.27
C ASN A 210 12.67 3.73 -6.29
N PHE A 211 11.91 3.23 -7.26
CA PHE A 211 11.64 1.80 -7.45
C PHE A 211 12.83 1.04 -8.05
N PHE A 212 13.82 1.77 -8.54
CA PHE A 212 14.98 1.28 -9.28
C PHE A 212 16.26 1.29 -8.45
N LYS A 213 16.12 1.50 -7.15
CA LYS A 213 17.20 1.39 -6.18
C LYS A 213 16.65 0.72 -4.93
N ASN A 214 17.28 -0.40 -4.57
CA ASN A 214 16.85 -1.24 -3.47
C ASN A 214 17.10 -0.58 -2.10
N ASN A 215 16.18 -0.84 -1.15
CA ASN A 215 16.28 -0.40 0.25
C ASN A 215 15.70 -1.44 1.24
N GLY A 216 15.63 -2.72 0.86
CA GLY A 216 15.18 -3.82 1.72
C GLY A 216 15.28 -5.17 1.02
N GLY A 217 15.01 -6.28 1.72
CA GLY A 217 15.12 -7.63 1.14
C GLY A 217 16.56 -8.02 0.79
N THR A 218 16.77 -8.53 -0.43
CA THR A 218 18.08 -8.97 -0.97
C THR A 218 18.83 -7.83 -1.69
N ASN A 219 19.60 -8.14 -2.75
CA ASN A 219 20.28 -7.18 -3.61
C ASN A 219 19.48 -6.87 -4.89
N VAL A 220 18.35 -7.54 -5.13
CA VAL A 220 17.49 -7.29 -6.29
C VAL A 220 16.57 -6.09 -6.06
N LEU A 221 15.93 -5.60 -7.12
CA LEU A 221 14.82 -4.68 -6.99
C LEU A 221 13.58 -5.44 -6.49
N GLY A 222 13.41 -5.44 -5.17
CA GLY A 222 12.38 -6.17 -4.47
C GLY A 222 11.22 -5.28 -4.00
N TYR A 223 9.99 -5.78 -4.10
CA TYR A 223 8.82 -5.12 -3.52
C TYR A 223 7.99 -6.07 -2.66
N ASP A 224 7.85 -5.75 -1.39
CA ASP A 224 6.93 -6.44 -0.48
C ASP A 224 5.47 -5.97 -0.68
N CYS A 225 4.52 -6.83 -0.30
CA CYS A 225 3.08 -6.58 -0.29
C CYS A 225 2.72 -5.29 0.48
N SER A 226 3.33 -5.06 1.65
CA SER A 226 3.01 -3.89 2.47
C SER A 226 3.61 -2.60 1.91
N ALA A 227 4.82 -2.68 1.35
CA ALA A 227 5.45 -1.57 0.63
C ALA A 227 4.60 -1.15 -0.56
N LEU A 228 4.00 -2.11 -1.30
CA LEU A 228 3.12 -1.82 -2.44
C LEU A 228 1.94 -0.94 -2.03
N VAL A 229 1.19 -1.36 -1.00
CA VAL A 229 0.02 -0.61 -0.54
C VAL A 229 0.40 0.81 -0.11
N TYR A 230 1.47 0.94 0.66
CA TYR A 230 1.97 2.25 1.07
C TYR A 230 2.38 3.13 -0.12
N THR A 231 2.96 2.54 -1.14
CA THR A 231 3.40 3.26 -2.34
C THR A 231 2.21 3.79 -3.13
N VAL A 232 1.16 2.99 -3.27
CA VAL A 232 -0.10 3.45 -3.87
C VAL A 232 -0.68 4.62 -3.09
N LEU A 233 -0.73 4.50 -1.76
CA LEU A 233 -1.27 5.57 -0.91
C LEU A 233 -0.41 6.85 -0.99
N LEU A 234 0.92 6.73 -0.87
CA LEU A 234 1.86 7.86 -0.99
C LEU A 234 1.78 8.52 -2.37
N GLY A 235 1.84 7.73 -3.44
CA GLY A 235 1.81 8.21 -4.83
C GLY A 235 0.45 8.71 -5.30
N GLY A 236 -0.62 8.43 -4.55
CA GLY A 236 -1.95 8.99 -4.76
C GLY A 236 -2.29 10.14 -3.80
N GLY A 237 -1.43 10.44 -2.82
CA GLY A 237 -1.70 11.47 -1.82
C GLY A 237 -2.73 11.08 -0.76
N PHE A 238 -2.93 9.79 -0.51
CA PHE A 238 -3.86 9.25 0.48
C PHE A 238 -3.16 9.15 1.85
N ARG A 239 -3.43 10.08 2.76
CA ARG A 239 -2.84 10.08 4.11
C ARG A 239 -3.37 8.93 4.94
N LEU A 240 -2.57 8.46 5.90
CA LEU A 240 -3.05 7.52 6.92
C LEU A 240 -3.74 8.25 8.09
N LYS A 241 -3.39 9.52 8.33
CA LYS A 241 -3.94 10.36 9.41
C LYS A 241 -4.30 11.75 8.88
N PRO A 242 -5.37 12.38 9.36
CA PRO A 242 -5.72 13.75 9.01
C PRO A 242 -4.58 14.70 9.34
N ASN A 243 -4.26 15.60 8.40
CA ASN A 243 -3.32 16.70 8.59
C ASN A 243 -1.89 16.34 9.04
N LYS A 244 -1.50 15.05 9.05
CA LYS A 244 -0.10 14.65 9.24
C LYS A 244 0.60 14.56 7.88
N PRO A 245 1.84 15.07 7.74
CA PRO A 245 2.63 14.83 6.54
C PRO A 245 2.77 13.33 6.29
N PHE A 246 2.59 12.92 5.05
CA PHE A 246 2.81 11.55 4.61
C PHE A 246 3.91 11.58 3.56
N VAL A 247 5.11 11.15 3.95
CA VAL A 247 6.35 11.43 3.22
C VAL A 247 6.99 10.14 2.71
N ALA A 248 7.83 10.24 1.69
CA ALA A 248 8.46 9.08 1.04
C ALA A 248 9.16 8.12 2.02
N SER A 249 9.76 8.63 3.10
CA SER A 249 10.42 7.79 4.11
C SER A 249 9.47 6.85 4.86
N ASP A 250 8.16 7.10 4.85
CA ASP A 250 7.19 6.30 5.60
C ASP A 250 7.03 4.88 5.00
N VAL A 251 7.46 4.66 3.75
CA VAL A 251 7.42 3.35 3.10
C VAL A 251 8.21 2.27 3.84
N ILE A 252 9.22 2.63 4.63
CA ILE A 252 10.06 1.67 5.38
C ILE A 252 9.40 1.10 6.62
N ALA A 253 8.38 1.78 7.13
CA ALA A 253 7.66 1.36 8.31
C ALA A 253 6.36 0.62 7.98
N ALA A 254 6.09 0.41 6.69
CA ALA A 254 4.97 -0.37 6.21
C ALA A 254 5.06 -1.82 6.68
N GLN A 255 4.00 -2.29 7.34
CA GLN A 255 3.80 -3.70 7.70
C GLN A 255 2.34 -4.10 7.44
N SER A 256 2.11 -5.29 6.90
CA SER A 256 0.76 -5.74 6.55
C SER A 256 -0.18 -5.72 7.76
N ARG A 257 0.29 -6.16 8.93
CA ARG A 257 -0.49 -6.24 10.18
C ARG A 257 -1.11 -4.91 10.60
N GLN A 258 -0.50 -3.79 10.23
CA GLN A 258 -1.01 -2.48 10.61
C GLN A 258 -2.33 -2.14 9.89
N PHE A 259 -2.59 -2.76 8.74
CA PHE A 259 -3.85 -2.60 8.01
C PHE A 259 -5.01 -3.43 8.61
N ILE A 260 -4.74 -4.41 9.48
CA ILE A 260 -5.79 -5.23 10.10
C ILE A 260 -6.70 -4.37 11.00
N ASN A 261 -6.08 -3.53 11.84
CA ASN A 261 -6.76 -2.65 12.78
C ASN A 261 -6.24 -1.21 12.67
N PRO A 262 -6.60 -0.48 11.59
CA PRO A 262 -6.07 0.87 11.35
C PRO A 262 -6.36 1.82 12.51
N GLU A 263 -7.54 1.69 13.14
CA GLU A 263 -7.98 2.50 14.29
C GLU A 263 -7.01 2.40 15.47
N ASN A 264 -6.54 1.19 15.80
CA ASN A 264 -5.58 0.97 16.90
C ASN A 264 -4.18 1.53 16.60
N ASN A 265 -3.85 1.70 15.32
CA ASN A 265 -2.61 2.34 14.87
C ASN A 265 -2.75 3.86 14.70
N GLY A 266 -3.93 4.39 15.04
CA GLY A 266 -4.29 5.80 14.88
C GLY A 266 -4.42 6.22 13.42
N TRP A 267 -4.63 5.29 12.48
CA TRP A 267 -4.81 5.55 11.05
C TRP A 267 -6.28 5.87 10.76
N SER A 268 -6.75 7.01 11.26
CA SER A 268 -8.16 7.41 11.15
C SER A 268 -8.63 7.71 9.73
N CYS A 269 -7.74 7.80 8.73
CA CYS A 269 -8.12 7.91 7.32
C CYS A 269 -8.46 6.58 6.66
N LEU A 270 -8.29 5.47 7.37
CA LEU A 270 -8.65 4.13 6.94
C LEU A 270 -9.74 3.58 7.85
N LYS A 271 -10.78 2.97 7.27
CA LYS A 271 -11.91 2.37 8.03
C LYS A 271 -12.20 0.96 7.54
N LYS A 272 -12.63 0.06 8.44
CA LYS A 272 -13.17 -1.24 8.02
C LYS A 272 -14.41 -1.02 7.15
N ILE A 273 -14.53 -1.76 6.05
CA ILE A 273 -15.67 -1.59 5.15
C ILE A 273 -16.97 -2.07 5.81
N THR A 274 -18.05 -1.36 5.54
CA THR A 274 -19.40 -1.77 5.92
C THR A 274 -20.10 -2.28 4.66
N MET A 275 -20.54 -3.53 4.68
CA MET A 275 -21.33 -4.10 3.61
C MET A 275 -22.77 -3.63 3.77
N THR A 276 -23.34 -3.09 2.71
CA THR A 276 -24.74 -2.66 2.66
C THR A 276 -25.49 -3.51 1.64
N PRO A 277 -26.83 -3.44 1.61
CA PRO A 277 -27.63 -4.21 0.65
C PRO A 277 -27.29 -3.92 -0.83
N THR A 278 -26.70 -2.76 -1.11
CA THR A 278 -26.40 -2.27 -2.47
C THR A 278 -24.91 -2.06 -2.74
N GLN A 279 -24.07 -2.01 -1.70
CA GLN A 279 -22.65 -1.68 -1.80
C GLN A 279 -21.82 -2.73 -1.06
N ASN A 280 -20.78 -3.22 -1.73
CA ASN A 280 -19.91 -4.27 -1.22
C ASN A 280 -18.44 -3.86 -1.41
N LEU A 281 -17.68 -4.67 -2.16
CA LEU A 281 -16.29 -4.48 -2.49
C LEU A 281 -16.13 -3.35 -3.51
N GLU A 282 -15.15 -2.47 -3.29
CA GLU A 282 -14.83 -1.37 -4.20
C GLU A 282 -13.36 -1.37 -4.61
N VAL A 283 -13.09 -0.70 -5.73
CA VAL A 283 -11.72 -0.44 -6.18
C VAL A 283 -10.98 0.37 -5.11
N GLY A 284 -9.79 -0.11 -4.73
CA GLY A 284 -8.97 0.48 -3.68
C GLY A 284 -9.19 -0.10 -2.28
N ASP A 285 -10.16 -1.01 -2.09
CA ASP A 285 -10.27 -1.76 -0.84
C ASP A 285 -8.99 -2.54 -0.56
N ILE A 286 -8.52 -2.49 0.68
CA ILE A 286 -7.27 -3.11 1.14
C ILE A 286 -7.65 -4.32 2.01
N ALA A 287 -7.36 -5.53 1.53
CA ALA A 287 -7.54 -6.75 2.30
C ALA A 287 -6.23 -7.13 2.98
N SER A 288 -6.24 -7.27 4.29
CA SER A 288 -5.03 -7.52 5.08
C SER A 288 -5.18 -8.64 6.10
N LEU A 289 -4.09 -9.38 6.29
CA LEU A 289 -3.85 -10.30 7.39
C LEU A 289 -2.38 -10.23 7.84
N ASN A 290 -2.05 -10.92 8.93
CA ASN A 290 -0.68 -10.91 9.42
C ASN A 290 0.27 -11.63 8.43
N GLY A 291 1.18 -10.88 7.82
CA GLY A 291 2.13 -11.35 6.82
C GLY A 291 1.70 -11.16 5.36
N HIS A 292 0.49 -10.66 5.06
CA HIS A 292 0.10 -10.36 3.68
C HIS A 292 -0.96 -9.27 3.56
N VAL A 293 -0.89 -8.47 2.50
CA VAL A 293 -1.87 -7.43 2.18
C VAL A 293 -2.00 -7.25 0.67
N VAL A 294 -3.21 -6.98 0.20
CA VAL A 294 -3.50 -6.73 -1.22
C VAL A 294 -4.53 -5.61 -1.38
N MET A 295 -4.60 -5.01 -2.58
CA MET A 295 -5.62 -4.02 -2.92
C MET A 295 -6.55 -4.53 -4.02
N VAL A 296 -7.82 -4.15 -3.99
CA VAL A 296 -8.77 -4.45 -5.07
C VAL A 296 -8.50 -3.51 -6.25
N TYR A 297 -8.12 -4.05 -7.39
CA TYR A 297 -7.73 -3.28 -8.57
C TYR A 297 -8.93 -2.92 -9.45
N SER A 298 -9.87 -3.85 -9.64
CA SER A 298 -11.09 -3.65 -10.41
C SER A 298 -12.20 -4.53 -9.83
N VAL A 299 -13.44 -4.07 -9.91
CA VAL A 299 -14.62 -4.86 -9.52
C VAL A 299 -15.57 -4.98 -10.71
N GLY A 300 -16.11 -6.17 -10.90
CA GLY A 300 -17.22 -6.43 -11.80
C GLY A 300 -18.55 -5.99 -11.20
N LYS A 301 -19.66 -6.33 -11.87
CA LYS A 301 -21.00 -5.93 -11.43
C LYS A 301 -21.42 -6.62 -10.12
N ASP A 302 -21.05 -7.88 -9.99
CA ASP A 302 -21.31 -8.71 -8.81
C ASP A 302 -19.97 -9.31 -8.34
N PRO A 303 -19.12 -8.52 -7.65
CA PRO A 303 -17.75 -8.93 -7.37
C PRO A 303 -17.66 -10.22 -6.56
N PHE A 304 -18.68 -10.55 -5.79
CA PHE A 304 -18.74 -11.78 -4.99
C PHE A 304 -19.62 -12.89 -5.58
N GLY A 305 -20.27 -12.66 -6.73
CA GLY A 305 -21.17 -13.65 -7.33
C GLY A 305 -22.41 -13.96 -6.49
N ILE A 306 -22.85 -13.03 -5.64
CA ILE A 306 -23.89 -13.25 -4.62
C ILE A 306 -25.31 -12.94 -5.10
N GLU A 307 -25.50 -12.28 -6.25
CA GLU A 307 -26.84 -11.87 -6.72
C GLU A 307 -27.77 -13.06 -6.97
N LYS A 308 -27.20 -14.17 -7.44
CA LYS A 308 -27.92 -15.40 -7.83
C LYS A 308 -28.05 -16.42 -6.69
N LEU A 309 -27.53 -16.13 -5.49
CA LEU A 309 -27.43 -17.13 -4.43
C LEU A 309 -28.67 -17.15 -3.52
N ASP A 310 -29.39 -18.27 -3.50
CA ASP A 310 -30.49 -18.51 -2.55
C ASP A 310 -30.01 -18.82 -1.13
N ASN A 311 -28.78 -19.32 -0.98
CA ASN A 311 -28.13 -19.56 0.30
C ASN A 311 -26.73 -18.91 0.33
N CYS A 312 -26.45 -18.09 1.34
CA CYS A 312 -25.16 -17.39 1.48
C CYS A 312 -23.99 -18.35 1.80
N ASP A 313 -24.26 -19.58 2.24
CA ASP A 313 -23.21 -20.59 2.42
C ASP A 313 -22.64 -21.14 1.11
N LEU A 314 -23.30 -20.87 -0.02
CA LEU A 314 -22.87 -21.31 -1.35
C LEU A 314 -21.87 -20.36 -2.03
N VAL A 315 -21.43 -19.31 -1.33
CA VAL A 315 -20.37 -18.42 -1.80
C VAL A 315 -19.13 -19.22 -2.19
N SER A 316 -18.58 -18.93 -3.36
CA SER A 316 -17.43 -19.62 -3.93
C SER A 316 -16.47 -18.64 -4.60
N VAL A 317 -15.17 -18.88 -4.42
CA VAL A 317 -14.10 -18.12 -5.07
C VAL A 317 -14.20 -18.18 -6.60
N ASN A 318 -14.78 -19.24 -7.15
CA ASN A 318 -14.96 -19.38 -8.60
C ASN A 318 -15.93 -18.34 -9.19
N ASP A 319 -16.85 -17.84 -8.38
CA ASP A 319 -17.85 -16.84 -8.78
C ASP A 319 -17.37 -15.39 -8.55
N PHE A 320 -16.15 -15.20 -8.05
CA PHE A 320 -15.61 -13.86 -7.84
C PHE A 320 -15.24 -13.17 -9.15
N ASP A 321 -15.72 -11.93 -9.29
CA ASP A 321 -15.55 -11.08 -10.47
C ASP A 321 -14.84 -9.78 -10.06
N PHE A 322 -13.58 -9.89 -9.66
CA PHE A 322 -12.71 -8.76 -9.37
C PHE A 322 -11.24 -9.14 -9.57
N SER A 323 -10.37 -8.14 -9.68
CA SER A 323 -8.93 -8.36 -9.73
C SER A 323 -8.22 -7.68 -8.57
N ILE A 324 -7.04 -8.18 -8.24
CA ILE A 324 -6.25 -7.81 -7.08
C ILE A 324 -4.91 -7.24 -7.53
N PHE A 325 -4.55 -6.07 -7.01
CA PHE A 325 -3.24 -5.46 -7.13
C PHE A 325 -2.37 -5.88 -5.95
N GLN A 326 -1.23 -6.52 -6.23
CA GLN A 326 -0.44 -7.19 -5.21
C GLN A 326 1.04 -7.34 -5.59
N SER A 327 1.85 -7.67 -4.58
CA SER A 327 3.22 -8.15 -4.73
C SER A 327 3.41 -9.32 -3.78
N SER A 328 3.58 -10.54 -4.30
CA SER A 328 3.68 -11.77 -3.50
C SER A 328 4.45 -12.87 -4.25
N PRO A 329 4.72 -14.03 -3.61
CA PRO A 329 5.35 -15.18 -4.27
C PRO A 329 4.54 -15.80 -5.41
N SER A 330 3.27 -15.42 -5.62
CA SER A 330 2.44 -15.98 -6.69
C SER A 330 3.13 -15.87 -8.04
N LYS A 331 3.00 -16.90 -8.88
CA LYS A 331 3.67 -16.99 -10.20
C LYS A 331 5.18 -16.81 -10.09
N ASP A 332 5.78 -17.40 -9.05
CA ASP A 332 7.22 -17.40 -8.79
C ASP A 332 7.85 -16.01 -8.63
N GLY A 333 7.04 -15.06 -8.12
CA GLY A 333 7.52 -13.77 -7.66
C GLY A 333 7.75 -12.73 -8.76
N ILE A 334 6.79 -12.57 -9.67
CA ILE A 334 6.76 -11.50 -10.70
C ILE A 334 6.92 -10.08 -10.13
N GLY A 335 6.67 -9.86 -8.85
CA GLY A 335 6.69 -8.52 -8.24
C GLY A 335 5.33 -7.86 -8.32
N ILE A 336 5.27 -6.57 -8.63
CA ILE A 336 4.02 -5.81 -8.67
C ILE A 336 3.17 -6.28 -9.84
N ASN A 337 1.97 -6.78 -9.57
CA ASN A 337 1.09 -7.32 -10.59
C ASN A 337 -0.40 -7.11 -10.28
N VAL A 338 -1.22 -7.30 -11.32
CA VAL A 338 -2.68 -7.40 -11.22
C VAL A 338 -3.07 -8.85 -11.52
N TYR A 339 -3.86 -9.47 -10.66
CA TYR A 339 -4.22 -10.88 -10.72
C TYR A 339 -5.74 -11.07 -10.61
N GLU A 340 -6.34 -11.91 -11.45
CA GLU A 340 -7.74 -12.33 -11.30
C GLU A 340 -7.99 -12.97 -9.93
N ALA A 341 -8.93 -12.44 -9.15
CA ALA A 341 -9.12 -12.88 -7.77
C ALA A 341 -9.48 -14.37 -7.67
N ARG A 342 -10.35 -14.86 -8.56
CA ARG A 342 -10.77 -16.27 -8.59
C ARG A 342 -9.63 -17.27 -8.79
N ASP A 343 -8.53 -16.84 -9.40
CA ASP A 343 -7.36 -17.68 -9.64
C ASP A 343 -6.30 -17.45 -8.58
N TYR A 344 -6.07 -16.19 -8.18
CA TYR A 344 -5.14 -15.84 -7.11
C TYR A 344 -5.53 -16.53 -5.79
N LEU A 345 -6.80 -16.41 -5.40
CA LEU A 345 -7.26 -16.88 -4.09
C LEU A 345 -7.21 -18.41 -3.96
N LYS A 346 -7.25 -19.17 -5.07
CA LYS A 346 -7.00 -20.62 -5.06
C LYS A 346 -5.59 -21.00 -4.64
N THR A 347 -4.65 -20.05 -4.70
CA THR A 347 -3.24 -20.24 -4.29
C THR A 347 -2.96 -19.72 -2.88
N SER A 348 -3.96 -19.14 -2.20
CA SER A 348 -3.80 -18.52 -0.88
C SER A 348 -5.03 -18.73 0.00
N ASP A 349 -5.09 -19.87 0.70
CA ASP A 349 -6.24 -20.26 1.54
C ASP A 349 -6.62 -19.18 2.56
N LYS A 350 -5.62 -18.56 3.21
CA LYS A 350 -5.86 -17.50 4.20
C LYS A 350 -6.53 -16.29 3.58
N MET A 351 -6.08 -15.84 2.41
CA MET A 351 -6.67 -14.70 1.74
C MET A 351 -8.04 -15.06 1.15
N ALA A 352 -8.20 -16.26 0.61
CA ALA A 352 -9.49 -16.77 0.15
C ALA A 352 -10.54 -16.74 1.26
N ASN A 353 -10.20 -17.21 2.46
CA ASN A 353 -11.11 -17.22 3.60
C ASN A 353 -11.59 -15.81 3.99
N ILE A 354 -10.75 -14.78 3.84
CA ILE A 354 -11.15 -13.39 4.10
C ILE A 354 -12.24 -12.97 3.12
N PHE A 355 -11.99 -13.11 1.82
CA PHE A 355 -12.96 -12.69 0.81
C PHE A 355 -14.23 -13.54 0.84
N ILE A 356 -14.14 -14.83 1.19
CA ILE A 356 -15.33 -15.67 1.43
C ILE A 356 -16.13 -15.16 2.63
N ASP A 357 -15.50 -14.83 3.78
CA ASP A 357 -16.23 -14.29 4.94
C ASP A 357 -16.94 -12.99 4.60
N TYR A 358 -16.26 -12.06 3.91
CA TYR A 358 -16.88 -10.81 3.45
C TYR A 358 -17.99 -11.06 2.43
N ALA A 359 -17.82 -11.97 1.47
CA ALA A 359 -18.85 -12.32 0.49
C ALA A 359 -20.10 -12.92 1.15
N LYS A 360 -19.93 -13.83 2.13
CA LYS A 360 -21.04 -14.38 2.91
C LYS A 360 -21.81 -13.28 3.64
N ASN A 361 -21.10 -12.35 4.27
CA ASN A 361 -21.73 -11.26 5.00
C ASN A 361 -22.34 -10.19 4.09
N ALA A 362 -21.79 -9.96 2.90
CA ALA A 362 -22.43 -9.13 1.87
C ALA A 362 -23.74 -9.76 1.38
N CYS A 363 -23.76 -11.09 1.16
CA CYS A 363 -24.99 -11.82 0.85
C CYS A 363 -26.03 -11.72 1.97
N LEU A 364 -25.62 -11.88 3.24
CA LEU A 364 -26.51 -11.72 4.39
C LEU A 364 -27.04 -10.29 4.51
N SER A 365 -26.17 -9.28 4.32
CA SER A 365 -26.54 -7.87 4.32
C SER A 365 -27.66 -7.58 3.31
N ARG A 366 -27.52 -8.09 2.08
CA ARG A 366 -28.53 -7.98 1.02
C ARG A 366 -29.84 -8.67 1.39
N LYS A 367 -29.80 -9.92 1.87
CA LYS A 367 -31.02 -10.69 2.20
C LYS A 367 -31.78 -10.15 3.41
N LEU A 368 -31.05 -9.67 4.40
CA LEU A 368 -31.64 -9.12 5.63
C LEU A 368 -31.99 -7.64 5.48
N ASN A 369 -31.58 -7.00 4.38
CA ASN A 369 -31.66 -5.56 4.17
C ASN A 369 -31.05 -4.77 5.35
N LYS A 370 -29.84 -5.18 5.78
CA LYS A 370 -29.14 -4.62 6.95
C LYS A 370 -27.68 -4.38 6.63
N GLU A 371 -27.12 -3.33 7.20
CA GLU A 371 -25.68 -3.10 7.14
C GLU A 371 -24.93 -4.07 8.07
N ILE A 372 -23.78 -4.58 7.60
CA ILE A 372 -22.92 -5.48 8.37
C ILE A 372 -21.48 -4.98 8.26
N GLN A 373 -20.84 -4.74 9.40
CA GLN A 373 -19.41 -4.45 9.47
C GLN A 373 -18.73 -5.55 10.29
N LEU A 374 -17.71 -6.19 9.72
CA LEU A 374 -17.00 -7.29 10.38
C LEU A 374 -15.95 -6.76 11.35
N GLN A 375 -15.99 -7.26 12.59
CA GLN A 375 -15.05 -6.91 13.66
C GLN A 375 -14.07 -8.04 13.95
N ARG A 376 -13.38 -8.49 12.89
CA ARG A 376 -12.31 -9.50 12.98
C ARG A 376 -11.03 -8.85 13.48
N THR A 377 -10.21 -9.61 14.22
CA THR A 377 -8.93 -9.15 14.78
C THR A 377 -7.73 -9.73 14.04
N GLU A 378 -7.92 -10.82 13.29
CA GLU A 378 -6.89 -11.52 12.55
C GLU A 378 -6.74 -11.03 11.10
N TYR A 379 -7.79 -10.39 10.57
CA TYR A 379 -7.84 -9.85 9.22
C TYR A 379 -8.88 -8.75 9.09
N SER A 380 -8.81 -7.99 8.00
CA SER A 380 -9.82 -6.99 7.65
C SER A 380 -9.82 -6.68 6.17
N ILE A 381 -10.93 -6.10 5.69
CA ILE A 381 -10.96 -5.31 4.47
C ILE A 381 -11.26 -3.87 4.89
N ILE A 382 -10.37 -2.96 4.53
CA ILE A 382 -10.45 -1.54 4.90
C ILE A 382 -10.49 -0.67 3.64
N ARG A 383 -11.01 0.55 3.78
CA ARG A 383 -11.11 1.55 2.72
C ARG A 383 -10.58 2.89 3.21
N HIS A 384 -9.88 3.61 2.33
CA HIS A 384 -9.50 5.00 2.58
C HIS A 384 -10.72 5.92 2.48
N GLN A 385 -10.83 6.92 3.36
CA GLN A 385 -12.03 7.75 3.45
C GLN A 385 -12.15 8.81 2.35
N ASP A 386 -11.05 9.14 1.67
CA ASP A 386 -10.98 10.11 0.55
C ASP A 386 -11.57 11.49 0.90
N THR A 387 -11.46 11.87 2.18
CA THR A 387 -11.84 13.19 2.69
C THR A 387 -10.68 14.16 2.53
N GLY A 388 -10.96 15.46 2.38
CA GLY A 388 -9.93 16.47 2.10
C GLY A 388 -8.80 16.53 3.15
N ASP A 389 -9.09 16.26 4.42
CA ASP A 389 -8.12 16.19 5.51
C ASP A 389 -7.22 14.92 5.44
N CYS A 390 -7.76 13.86 4.85
CA CYS A 390 -7.08 12.62 4.52
C CYS A 390 -6.38 12.63 3.15
N MET A 391 -6.43 13.74 2.43
CA MET A 391 -5.73 13.91 1.16
C MET A 391 -4.55 14.87 1.30
N THR A 392 -3.55 14.70 0.44
CA THR A 392 -2.35 15.54 0.37
C THR A 392 -1.80 15.53 -1.05
N ASN A 393 -0.76 16.33 -1.29
CA ASN A 393 -0.02 16.24 -2.54
C ASN A 393 0.61 14.85 -2.68
N PRO A 394 0.44 14.18 -3.83
CA PRO A 394 1.11 12.93 -4.12
C PRO A 394 2.63 12.99 -3.95
N VAL A 395 3.23 11.93 -3.40
CA VAL A 395 4.67 11.72 -3.45
C VAL A 395 5.07 11.38 -4.88
N ALA A 396 6.06 12.11 -5.41
CA ALA A 396 6.58 11.87 -6.75
C ALA A 396 7.45 10.60 -6.78
N PHE A 397 7.47 9.93 -7.93
CA PHE A 397 8.37 8.80 -8.16
C PHE A 397 9.56 9.22 -9.02
N GLU A 398 10.74 8.69 -8.74
CA GLU A 398 11.88 8.85 -9.64
C GLU A 398 11.59 8.13 -10.96
N HIS A 399 12.03 8.73 -12.07
CA HIS A 399 11.73 8.27 -13.43
C HIS A 399 10.23 8.19 -13.78
N GLU A 400 9.36 8.88 -13.05
CA GLU A 400 7.93 8.98 -13.40
C GLU A 400 7.73 9.63 -14.78
N SER A 401 8.47 10.70 -15.08
CA SER A 401 8.42 11.40 -16.37
C SER A 401 8.96 10.58 -17.55
N CYS A 402 9.56 9.42 -17.27
CA CYS A 402 10.12 8.53 -18.28
C CYS A 402 9.10 7.48 -18.76
N VAL A 403 7.95 7.33 -18.11
CA VAL A 403 6.94 6.35 -18.53
C VAL A 403 6.48 6.65 -19.96
N VAL A 404 6.63 5.66 -20.84
CA VAL A 404 6.26 5.79 -22.24
C VAL A 404 4.74 5.66 -22.39
N GLY A 405 4.14 6.61 -23.10
CA GLY A 405 2.70 6.71 -23.35
C GLY A 405 2.02 7.81 -22.52
N SER A 406 0.72 7.99 -22.70
CA SER A 406 -0.09 8.97 -21.96
C SER A 406 -1.08 8.25 -21.05
N CYS A 407 -0.66 7.93 -19.83
CA CYS A 407 -1.53 7.28 -18.83
C CYS A 407 -1.34 7.79 -17.38
N ILE A 408 -0.31 8.61 -17.12
CA ILE A 408 0.01 9.17 -15.80
C ILE A 408 -0.17 10.68 -15.84
#